data_AF-A0AAD8TSW7-F1
#
_entry.id   AF-A0AAD8TSW7-F1
#
_cell.length_a   1.000
_cell.length_b   1.000
_cell.length_c   1.000
_cell.angle_alpha   90.00
_cell.angle_beta   90.00
_cell.angle_gamma   90.00
#
_symmetry.space_group_name_H-M   'P 1'
#
loop_
_entity.id
_entity.type
_entity.pdbx_description
1 polymer ?
#
loop_
_entity_poly.entity_id
_entity_poly.type
_entity_poly.pdbx_seq_one_letter_code
_entity_poly.pdbx_strand_id
1 'polypeptide(L)'
;MCLQTLFVHKALFCCSLYRLTLIVSVPYQYIVELINRANRLDRGACVLCDDGGDLICCDGGCQRSFHPTEEHGEDSMCATLGMPEEQWQKHVAQGDAALYTCKNCQYKQHQCFACGLLGSSDLASGPEVFQCKHQKCGHFYHPNCVAKLLNPDSKTRAVLHVQHIAGGLEFECPVHQCKSCKEAENKDYKEMQFAVCRRCPTAYHRKCLPSDISFEESEETGNPRRAWEKILHKQILIYCMKHEIQPDLGTPMRDHIFFPDGRNPVASKRARGTPQEHDILEKDEQLDRPSSSKPSQSPQPAEIGHHRVKPIDSFAPKHLFLRPQPGSCGWLDE
;
A
#
# COMPACT_ATOMS: atom_id res chain seq x y z
N MET A 1 -26.30 26.36 34.11
CA MET A 1 -25.04 25.69 34.50
C MET A 1 -25.22 24.22 34.20
N CYS A 2 -24.70 23.77 33.05
CA CYS A 2 -24.98 22.46 32.49
C CYS A 2 -23.94 21.45 32.99
N LEU A 3 -24.39 20.34 33.58
CA LEU A 3 -23.55 19.21 33.95
C LEU A 3 -22.97 18.58 32.68
N GLN A 4 -21.64 18.49 32.59
CA GLN A 4 -20.97 17.57 31.69
C GLN A 4 -20.41 16.41 32.49
N THR A 5 -21.06 15.27 32.32
CA THR A 5 -20.70 13.94 32.84
C THR A 5 -19.36 13.51 32.23
N LEU A 6 -18.28 13.51 33.02
CA LEU A 6 -17.01 12.90 32.61
C LEU A 6 -17.11 11.37 32.71
N PHE A 7 -17.05 10.69 31.57
CA PHE A 7 -16.82 9.25 31.51
C PHE A 7 -15.36 8.94 31.85
N VAL A 8 -15.13 8.35 33.03
CA VAL A 8 -13.82 7.84 33.46
C VAL A 8 -13.74 6.35 33.12
N HIS A 9 -12.94 5.97 32.12
CA HIS A 9 -12.62 4.56 31.85
C HIS A 9 -11.56 4.06 32.85
N LYS A 10 -11.93 3.11 33.72
CA LYS A 10 -11.03 2.45 34.69
C LYS A 10 -10.29 1.28 34.02
N ALA A 11 -8.96 1.32 33.96
CA ALA A 11 -8.14 0.14 33.69
C ALA A 11 -7.70 -0.49 35.02
N LEU A 12 -7.98 -1.79 35.22
CA LEU A 12 -7.59 -2.56 36.39
C LEU A 12 -6.34 -3.39 36.07
N PHE A 13 -5.20 -3.08 36.71
CA PHE A 13 -4.05 -3.99 36.77
C PHE A 13 -4.08 -4.72 38.11
N CYS A 14 -4.21 -6.06 38.07
CA CYS A 14 -4.21 -6.90 39.26
C CYS A 14 -2.81 -7.54 39.42
N CYS A 15 -2.00 -7.01 40.35
CA CYS A 15 -0.74 -7.63 40.73
C CYS A 15 -1.00 -8.49 41.98
N SER A 16 -0.91 -9.81 41.83
CA SER A 16 -1.07 -10.77 42.93
C SER A 16 0.17 -10.74 43.80
N LEU A 17 0.13 -9.96 44.87
CA LEU A 17 0.74 -10.16 46.20
C LEU A 17 0.58 -8.81 46.94
N TYR A 18 -0.20 -8.81 48.01
CA TYR A 18 -0.67 -7.66 48.81
C TYR A 18 -1.85 -6.87 48.21
N ARG A 19 -3.01 -6.93 48.88
CA ARG A 19 -4.22 -6.13 48.62
C ARG A 19 -3.97 -4.64 48.87
N LEU A 20 -3.38 -3.95 47.89
CA LEU A 20 -3.40 -2.50 47.78
C LEU A 20 -3.78 -2.17 46.34
N THR A 21 -5.05 -1.83 46.12
CA THR A 21 -5.55 -1.36 44.84
C THR A 21 -5.08 0.09 44.66
N LEU A 22 -3.85 0.27 44.16
CA LEU A 22 -3.37 1.58 43.71
C LEU A 22 -4.13 1.95 42.44
N ILE A 23 -5.19 2.76 42.59
CA ILE A 23 -5.85 3.41 41.46
C ILE A 23 -4.94 4.57 41.03
N VAL A 24 -3.98 4.28 40.16
CA VAL A 24 -3.19 5.32 39.51
C VAL A 24 -4.08 5.96 38.45
N SER A 25 -4.52 7.19 38.69
CA SER A 25 -5.20 8.00 37.68
C SER A 25 -4.16 8.46 36.67
N VAL A 26 -3.96 7.67 35.63
CA VAL A 26 -3.12 8.08 34.51
C VAL A 26 -3.93 9.07 33.67
N PRO A 27 -3.44 10.30 33.41
CA PRO A 27 -4.14 11.25 32.56
C PRO A 27 -4.46 10.62 31.21
N TYR A 28 -5.69 10.80 30.70
CA TYR A 28 -6.09 10.26 29.39
C TYR A 28 -5.09 10.63 28.29
N GLN A 29 -4.55 11.85 28.36
CA GLN A 29 -3.50 12.34 27.47
C GLN A 29 -2.23 11.47 27.51
N TYR A 30 -1.80 11.03 28.70
CA TYR A 30 -0.63 10.15 28.86
C TYR A 30 -0.90 8.72 28.38
N ILE A 31 -2.15 8.23 28.53
CA ILE A 31 -2.56 6.94 27.93
C ILE A 31 -2.54 7.04 26.41
N VAL A 32 -3.05 8.15 25.85
CA VAL A 32 -3.04 8.42 24.40
C VAL A 32 -1.60 8.54 23.89
N GLU A 33 -0.71 9.24 24.59
CA GLU A 33 0.73 9.33 24.27
C GLU A 33 1.41 7.97 24.31
N LEU A 34 1.18 7.16 25.35
CA LEU A 34 1.73 5.79 25.43
C LEU A 34 1.19 4.89 24.31
N ILE A 35 -0.10 4.99 23.97
CA ILE A 35 -0.71 4.25 22.86
C ILE A 35 -0.12 4.72 21.52
N ASN A 36 0.03 6.03 21.31
CA ASN A 36 0.61 6.60 20.10
C ASN A 36 2.07 6.21 19.94
N ARG A 37 2.85 6.25 21.03
CA ARG A 37 4.23 5.78 21.10
C ARG A 37 4.34 4.29 20.83
N ALA A 38 3.48 3.46 21.42
CA ALA A 38 3.42 2.03 21.14
C ALA A 38 2.98 1.73 19.69
N ASN A 39 2.10 2.56 19.11
CA ASN A 39 1.69 2.45 17.72
C ASN A 39 2.80 2.87 16.73
N ARG A 40 3.72 3.75 17.13
CA ARG A 40 4.91 4.12 16.34
C ARG A 40 5.95 2.98 16.30
N LEU A 41 6.02 2.12 17.32
CA LEU A 41 6.96 0.98 17.38
C LEU A 41 6.70 -0.12 16.34
N ASP A 42 5.45 -0.28 15.86
CA ASP A 42 5.11 -1.24 14.79
C ASP A 42 5.32 -0.66 13.37
N ARG A 43 5.69 0.63 13.25
CA ARG A 43 5.87 1.35 11.98
C ARG A 43 7.32 1.79 11.75
N GLY A 44 8.26 0.90 12.13
CA GLY A 44 9.70 1.16 12.17
C GLY A 44 10.45 1.09 10.84
N ALA A 45 9.75 1.14 9.69
CA ALA A 45 10.38 1.11 8.38
C ALA A 45 9.74 2.12 7.41
N CYS A 46 10.59 2.84 6.69
CA CYS A 46 10.20 3.73 5.61
C CYS A 46 9.53 2.95 4.48
N VAL A 47 8.36 3.39 4.04
CA VAL A 47 7.62 2.71 2.96
C VAL A 47 8.33 2.83 1.60
N LEU A 48 9.28 3.75 1.45
CA LEU A 48 9.96 3.98 0.17
C LEU A 48 11.19 3.09 0.00
N CYS A 49 11.97 2.88 1.05
CA CYS A 49 13.23 2.12 0.99
C CYS A 49 13.27 0.86 1.88
N ASP A 50 12.25 0.66 2.73
CA ASP A 50 12.14 -0.39 3.76
C ASP A 50 13.22 -0.37 4.85
N ASP A 51 13.92 0.76 4.98
CA ASP A 51 14.90 0.97 6.03
C ASP A 51 14.33 1.74 7.24
N GLY A 52 14.96 1.60 8.39
CA GLY A 52 14.60 2.28 9.64
C GLY A 52 15.20 3.68 9.75
N GLY A 53 15.44 4.12 10.98
CA GLY A 53 15.97 5.45 11.31
C GLY A 53 14.89 6.42 11.77
N ASP A 54 15.13 7.71 11.58
CA ASP A 54 14.16 8.75 11.92
C ASP A 54 13.07 8.85 10.86
N LEU A 55 11.86 8.50 11.28
CA LEU A 55 10.71 8.38 10.40
C LEU A 55 9.56 9.26 10.88
N ILE A 56 8.92 9.92 9.91
CA ILE A 56 7.62 10.55 10.11
C ILE A 56 6.50 9.58 9.74
N CYS A 57 5.56 9.36 10.66
CA CYS A 57 4.42 8.47 10.48
C CYS A 57 3.21 9.26 9.94
N CYS A 58 2.49 8.69 8.99
CA CYS A 58 1.20 9.23 8.56
C CYS A 58 0.09 8.84 9.56
N ASP A 59 -0.61 9.84 10.09
CA ASP A 59 -1.75 9.69 11.01
C ASP A 59 -3.08 9.37 10.30
N GLY A 60 -3.07 9.40 8.96
CA GLY A 60 -4.17 8.88 8.15
C GLY A 60 -4.26 7.34 8.16
N GLY A 61 -5.26 6.80 7.42
CA GLY A 61 -5.53 5.36 7.39
C GLY A 61 -4.42 4.47 6.81
N CYS A 62 -3.44 5.02 6.09
CA CYS A 62 -2.43 4.20 5.41
C CYS A 62 -1.35 3.59 6.32
N GLN A 63 -1.17 4.10 7.54
CA GLN A 63 -0.16 3.62 8.50
C GLN A 63 1.29 3.62 7.95
N ARG A 64 1.57 4.41 6.90
CA ARG A 64 2.91 4.47 6.27
C ARG A 64 3.83 5.42 7.03
N SER A 65 5.12 5.08 7.06
CA SER A 65 6.20 5.91 7.57
C SER A 65 7.16 6.29 6.45
N PHE A 66 7.87 7.41 6.61
CA PHE A 66 8.79 7.93 5.60
C PHE A 66 10.01 8.60 6.25
N HIS A 67 11.16 8.58 5.58
CA HIS A 67 12.23 9.53 5.89
C HIS A 67 11.77 10.95 5.55
N PRO A 68 11.81 11.90 6.51
CA PRO A 68 11.22 13.23 6.34
C PRO A 68 12.04 14.08 5.36
N THR A 69 13.35 14.19 5.57
CA THR A 69 14.26 15.04 4.79
C THR A 69 15.32 14.20 4.08
N GLU A 70 16.07 14.81 3.15
CA GLU A 70 17.08 14.09 2.35
C GLU A 70 18.18 13.47 3.20
N GLU A 71 18.64 14.17 4.24
CA GLU A 71 19.67 13.72 5.20
C GLU A 71 19.27 12.39 5.86
N HIS A 72 18.05 12.29 6.38
CA HIS A 72 17.57 11.09 7.06
C HIS A 72 17.46 9.87 6.13
N GLY A 73 17.45 10.08 4.81
CA GLY A 73 17.37 9.03 3.81
C GLY A 73 18.69 8.71 3.13
N GLU A 74 19.78 9.40 3.47
CA GLU A 74 21.06 9.34 2.75
C GLU A 74 21.67 7.94 2.78
N ASP A 75 21.82 7.36 3.98
CA ASP A 75 22.40 6.04 4.21
C ASP A 75 21.70 4.93 3.40
N SER A 76 20.40 5.09 3.20
CA SER A 76 19.57 4.12 2.49
C SER A 76 19.31 4.50 1.04
N MET A 77 19.91 5.57 0.50
CA MET A 77 19.61 6.11 -0.84
C MET A 77 18.10 6.33 -1.07
N CYS A 78 17.38 6.76 -0.03
CA CYS A 78 15.93 6.92 -0.06
C CYS A 78 15.52 8.14 -0.90
N ALA A 79 14.35 8.06 -1.55
CA ALA A 79 13.78 9.23 -2.22
C ALA A 79 13.26 10.29 -1.22
N THR A 80 12.92 9.85 0.01
CA THR A 80 12.40 10.67 1.12
C THR A 80 11.11 11.42 0.76
N LEU A 81 10.53 12.14 1.72
CA LEU A 81 9.44 13.07 1.44
C LEU A 81 9.93 14.41 0.88
N GLY A 82 11.22 14.74 1.04
CA GLY A 82 11.77 16.04 0.69
C GLY A 82 11.16 17.19 1.52
N MET A 83 10.83 16.91 2.79
CA MET A 83 10.34 17.93 3.72
C MET A 83 11.46 18.96 4.00
N PRO A 84 11.17 20.27 4.00
CA PRO A 84 12.13 21.27 4.44
C PRO A 84 12.54 21.02 5.89
N GLU A 85 13.81 21.20 6.21
CA GLU A 85 14.36 20.94 7.56
C GLU A 85 13.62 21.72 8.65
N GLU A 86 13.26 22.98 8.40
CA GLU A 86 12.47 23.78 9.34
C GLU A 86 11.10 23.15 9.66
N GLN A 87 10.45 22.54 8.67
CA GLN A 87 9.18 21.86 8.87
C GLN A 87 9.35 20.57 9.69
N TRP A 88 10.42 19.82 9.45
CA TRP A 88 10.76 18.64 10.24
C TRP A 88 11.06 19.01 11.70
N GLN A 89 11.89 20.02 11.93
CA GLN A 89 12.21 20.48 13.28
C GLN A 89 10.98 20.96 14.05
N LYS A 90 10.04 21.66 13.38
CA LYS A 90 8.75 22.01 13.98
C LYS A 90 7.93 20.77 14.36
N HIS A 91 7.92 19.75 13.51
CA HIS A 91 7.22 18.50 13.80
C HIS A 91 7.84 17.79 15.02
N VAL A 92 9.16 17.69 15.09
CA VAL A 92 9.89 17.10 16.23
C VAL A 92 9.62 17.89 17.52
N ALA A 93 9.67 19.22 17.46
CA ALA A 93 9.43 20.08 18.62
C ALA A 93 8.00 19.95 19.18
N GLN A 94 7.02 19.64 18.33
CA GLN A 94 5.63 19.40 18.72
C GLN A 94 5.39 17.98 19.26
N GLY A 95 6.34 17.06 19.10
CA GLY A 95 6.29 15.70 19.65
C GLY A 95 5.06 14.91 19.22
N ASP A 96 4.35 14.32 20.18
CA ASP A 96 3.17 13.48 19.92
C ASP A 96 1.92 14.29 19.50
N ALA A 97 1.92 15.62 19.66
CA ALA A 97 0.85 16.48 19.18
C ALA A 97 0.98 16.82 17.69
N ALA A 98 2.14 16.59 17.10
CA ALA A 98 2.41 16.86 15.69
C ALA A 98 1.73 15.81 14.81
N LEU A 99 0.70 16.21 14.08
CA LEU A 99 0.04 15.35 13.11
C LEU A 99 0.65 15.53 11.72
N TYR A 100 0.89 14.43 11.02
CA TYR A 100 1.29 14.41 9.63
C TYR A 100 0.37 13.48 8.83
N THR A 101 -0.16 13.99 7.71
CA THR A 101 -0.97 13.19 6.79
C THR A 101 -0.30 13.19 5.42
N CYS A 102 0.01 12.01 4.86
CA CYS A 102 0.62 11.91 3.54
C CYS A 102 -0.39 12.26 2.43
N LYS A 103 0.10 12.61 1.23
CA LYS A 103 -0.77 13.00 0.10
C LYS A 103 -1.82 11.94 -0.25
N ASN A 104 -1.50 10.65 -0.19
CA ASN A 104 -2.50 9.60 -0.43
C ASN A 104 -3.68 9.71 0.53
N CYS A 105 -3.43 9.93 1.81
CA CYS A 105 -4.48 10.10 2.81
C CYS A 105 -5.19 11.45 2.67
N GLN A 106 -4.47 12.54 2.39
CA GLN A 106 -5.05 13.87 2.19
C GLN A 106 -6.07 13.88 1.04
N TYR A 107 -5.71 13.27 -0.10
CA TYR A 107 -6.56 13.19 -1.29
C TYR A 107 -7.47 11.94 -1.30
N LYS A 108 -7.45 11.12 -0.25
CA LYS A 108 -8.18 9.85 -0.15
C LYS A 108 -7.99 8.97 -1.40
N GLN A 109 -6.76 8.88 -1.90
CA GLN A 109 -6.39 8.06 -3.04
C GLN A 109 -5.29 7.09 -2.61
N HIS A 110 -5.65 5.81 -2.50
CA HIS A 110 -4.79 4.78 -1.93
C HIS A 110 -4.52 3.70 -2.96
N GLN A 111 -3.32 3.13 -2.92
CA GLN A 111 -2.96 2.02 -3.80
C GLN A 111 -3.53 0.73 -3.27
N CYS A 112 -4.12 -0.06 -4.16
CA CYS A 112 -4.44 -1.44 -3.86
C CYS A 112 -3.15 -2.23 -3.64
N PHE A 113 -2.96 -2.82 -2.45
CA PHE A 113 -1.74 -3.55 -2.12
C PHE A 113 -1.53 -4.83 -2.97
N ALA A 114 -2.58 -5.30 -3.65
CA ALA A 114 -2.49 -6.45 -4.55
C ALA A 114 -2.03 -6.10 -5.96
N CYS A 115 -2.50 -4.98 -6.55
CA CYS A 115 -2.20 -4.62 -7.94
C CYS A 115 -1.36 -3.34 -8.10
N GLY A 116 -1.11 -2.59 -7.03
CA GLY A 116 -0.33 -1.36 -7.04
C GLY A 116 -1.04 -0.12 -7.59
N LEU A 117 -2.17 -0.29 -8.29
CA LEU A 117 -2.96 0.80 -8.86
C LEU A 117 -3.66 1.64 -7.79
N LEU A 118 -3.71 2.95 -8.00
CA LEU A 118 -4.49 3.89 -7.18
C LEU A 118 -5.99 3.69 -7.40
N GLY A 119 -6.76 3.89 -6.34
CA GLY A 119 -8.20 4.11 -6.41
C GLY A 119 -8.65 5.06 -5.31
N SER A 120 -9.83 5.65 -5.50
CA SER A 120 -10.47 6.47 -4.48
C SER A 120 -10.84 5.63 -3.25
N SER A 121 -10.53 6.13 -2.06
CA SER A 121 -11.05 5.61 -0.78
C SER A 121 -12.06 6.57 -0.15
N ASP A 122 -12.59 7.52 -0.93
CA ASP A 122 -13.54 8.49 -0.43
C ASP A 122 -14.96 7.92 -0.43
N LEU A 123 -15.50 7.70 0.77
CA LEU A 123 -16.85 7.16 0.95
C LEU A 123 -17.94 8.05 0.33
N ALA A 124 -17.70 9.37 0.26
CA ALA A 124 -18.66 10.32 -0.32
C ALA A 124 -18.72 10.29 -1.85
N SER A 125 -17.65 9.84 -2.50
CA SER A 125 -17.48 9.91 -3.97
C SER A 125 -17.55 8.54 -4.65
N GLY A 126 -17.96 7.49 -3.93
CA GLY A 126 -17.92 6.12 -4.41
C GLY A 126 -16.51 5.52 -4.28
N PRO A 127 -16.22 4.76 -3.22
CA PRO A 127 -14.89 4.19 -3.01
C PRO A 127 -14.60 3.07 -4.00
N GLU A 128 -13.40 3.10 -4.58
CA GLU A 128 -12.85 2.07 -5.48
C GLU A 128 -11.93 1.10 -4.72
N VAL A 129 -11.28 1.59 -3.66
CA VAL A 129 -10.46 0.79 -2.75
C VAL A 129 -10.97 0.88 -1.31
N PHE A 130 -10.89 -0.24 -0.61
CA PHE A 130 -11.39 -0.40 0.74
C PHE A 130 -10.27 -0.83 1.68
N GLN A 131 -10.27 -0.31 2.89
CA GLN A 131 -9.27 -0.62 3.90
C GLN A 131 -9.57 -1.96 4.56
N CYS A 132 -8.52 -2.72 4.89
CA CYS A 132 -8.64 -3.89 5.76
C CYS A 132 -9.24 -3.50 7.12
N LYS A 133 -10.11 -4.36 7.68
CA LYS A 133 -10.77 -4.14 8.98
C LYS A 133 -9.80 -3.99 10.17
N HIS A 134 -8.59 -4.56 10.06
CA HIS A 134 -7.60 -4.48 11.12
C HIS A 134 -7.01 -3.07 11.19
N GLN A 135 -7.30 -2.37 12.28
CA GLN A 135 -6.90 -0.96 12.49
C GLN A 135 -5.41 -0.68 12.24
N LYS A 136 -4.53 -1.62 12.60
CA LYS A 136 -3.07 -1.48 12.43
C LYS A 136 -2.53 -1.97 11.07
N CYS A 137 -3.39 -2.48 10.18
CA CYS A 137 -2.96 -3.05 8.89
C CYS A 137 -2.60 -1.97 7.87
N GLY A 138 -3.42 -0.93 7.74
CA GLY A 138 -3.17 0.19 6.82
C GLY A 138 -3.23 -0.13 5.32
N HIS A 139 -3.53 -1.36 4.93
CA HIS A 139 -3.62 -1.77 3.53
C HIS A 139 -5.01 -1.56 2.94
N PHE A 140 -5.02 -1.12 1.67
CA PHE A 140 -6.21 -0.88 0.87
C PHE A 140 -6.26 -1.86 -0.30
N TYR A 141 -7.46 -2.21 -0.76
CA TYR A 141 -7.66 -3.15 -1.86
C TYR A 141 -8.84 -2.78 -2.74
N HIS A 142 -8.70 -2.98 -4.05
CA HIS A 142 -9.87 -3.11 -4.92
C HIS A 142 -10.65 -4.38 -4.54
N PRO A 143 -12.00 -4.34 -4.47
CA PRO A 143 -12.83 -5.49 -4.13
C PRO A 143 -12.51 -6.72 -5.00
N ASN A 144 -12.40 -6.52 -6.31
CA ASN A 144 -12.06 -7.58 -7.27
C ASN A 144 -10.69 -8.21 -7.01
N CYS A 145 -9.70 -7.41 -6.59
CA CYS A 145 -8.35 -7.91 -6.35
C CYS A 145 -8.32 -8.76 -5.08
N VAL A 146 -8.88 -8.26 -3.98
CA VAL A 146 -8.86 -9.01 -2.71
C VAL A 146 -9.74 -10.26 -2.76
N ALA A 147 -10.91 -10.18 -3.40
CA ALA A 147 -11.80 -11.32 -3.55
C ALA A 147 -11.14 -12.49 -4.28
N LYS A 148 -10.37 -12.21 -5.35
CA LYS A 148 -9.58 -13.22 -6.08
C LYS A 148 -8.48 -13.85 -5.23
N LEU A 149 -7.83 -13.05 -4.37
CA LEU A 149 -6.77 -13.55 -3.48
C LEU A 149 -7.33 -14.44 -2.36
N LEU A 150 -8.50 -14.09 -1.82
CA LEU A 150 -9.14 -14.84 -0.73
C LEU A 150 -9.94 -16.05 -1.21
N ASN A 151 -10.45 -16.02 -2.45
CA ASN A 151 -11.29 -17.08 -3.00
C ASN A 151 -10.77 -17.57 -4.37
N PRO A 152 -9.51 -18.05 -4.45
CA PRO A 152 -8.90 -18.44 -5.73
C PRO A 152 -9.67 -19.57 -6.43
N ASP A 153 -10.25 -20.49 -5.66
CA ASP A 153 -10.86 -21.71 -6.19
C ASP A 153 -12.38 -21.58 -6.44
N SER A 154 -12.99 -20.43 -6.11
CA SER A 154 -14.43 -20.25 -6.22
C SER A 154 -14.82 -18.87 -6.77
N LYS A 155 -15.15 -18.85 -8.07
CA LYS A 155 -15.68 -17.66 -8.75
C LYS A 155 -16.94 -17.12 -8.06
N THR A 156 -17.85 -18.00 -7.65
CA THR A 156 -19.11 -17.61 -6.97
C THR A 156 -18.82 -16.92 -5.65
N ARG A 157 -17.94 -17.48 -4.80
CA ARG A 157 -17.55 -16.82 -3.54
C ARG A 157 -16.84 -15.50 -3.79
N ALA A 158 -15.98 -15.42 -4.81
CA ALA A 158 -15.33 -14.16 -5.17
C ALA A 158 -16.34 -13.07 -5.57
N VAL A 159 -17.35 -13.40 -6.38
CA VAL A 159 -18.40 -12.43 -6.78
C VAL A 159 -19.21 -11.94 -5.57
N LEU A 160 -19.63 -12.86 -4.70
CA LEU A 160 -20.35 -12.49 -3.46
C LEU A 160 -19.48 -11.61 -2.56
N HIS A 161 -18.19 -11.92 -2.44
CA HIS A 161 -17.25 -11.13 -1.64
C HIS A 161 -17.08 -9.71 -2.19
N VAL A 162 -17.04 -9.54 -3.51
CA VAL A 162 -17.04 -8.21 -4.15
C VAL A 162 -18.29 -7.42 -3.77
N GLN A 163 -19.47 -8.05 -3.85
CA GLN A 163 -20.74 -7.42 -3.48
C GLN A 163 -20.78 -7.03 -2.00
N HIS A 164 -20.25 -7.87 -1.11
CA HIS A 164 -20.16 -7.58 0.31
C HIS A 164 -19.31 -6.34 0.59
N ILE A 165 -18.09 -6.28 0.04
CA ILE A 165 -17.20 -5.12 0.23
C ILE A 165 -17.84 -3.86 -0.37
N ALA A 166 -18.41 -3.95 -1.58
CA ALA A 166 -19.08 -2.81 -2.22
C ALA A 166 -20.32 -2.34 -1.43
N GLY A 167 -20.99 -3.25 -0.72
CA GLY A 167 -22.08 -2.95 0.21
C GLY A 167 -21.63 -2.40 1.57
N GLY A 168 -20.33 -2.18 1.77
CA GLY A 168 -19.76 -1.60 2.99
C GLY A 168 -19.46 -2.61 4.10
N LEU A 169 -19.55 -3.91 3.83
CA LEU A 169 -19.15 -4.92 4.81
C LEU A 169 -17.63 -4.97 4.95
N GLU A 170 -17.17 -5.08 6.19
CA GLU A 170 -15.76 -5.21 6.53
C GLU A 170 -15.15 -6.52 5.99
N PHE A 171 -13.86 -6.48 5.67
CA PHE A 171 -13.11 -7.65 5.23
C PHE A 171 -11.72 -7.69 5.86
N GLU A 172 -11.17 -8.89 5.94
CA GLU A 172 -9.81 -9.14 6.37
C GLU A 172 -8.93 -9.40 5.15
N CYS A 173 -7.79 -8.71 5.04
CA CYS A 173 -6.94 -8.86 3.86
C CYS A 173 -5.94 -10.03 3.98
N PRO A 174 -5.40 -10.53 2.85
CA PRO A 174 -4.58 -11.75 2.80
C PRO A 174 -3.29 -11.73 3.63
N VAL A 175 -2.80 -10.57 4.06
CA VAL A 175 -1.59 -10.49 4.91
C VAL A 175 -1.79 -11.11 6.30
N HIS A 176 -3.05 -11.32 6.72
CA HIS A 176 -3.39 -11.89 8.02
C HIS A 176 -3.56 -13.41 7.99
N GLN A 177 -3.23 -14.06 6.88
CA GLN A 177 -3.31 -15.51 6.73
C GLN A 177 -2.03 -16.05 6.11
N CYS A 178 -1.54 -17.17 6.64
CA CYS A 178 -0.38 -17.84 6.07
C CYS A 178 -0.73 -18.36 4.67
N LYS A 179 0.06 -17.99 3.66
CA LYS A 179 -0.14 -18.45 2.28
C LYS A 179 -0.04 -19.96 2.15
N SER A 180 0.79 -20.61 2.98
CA SER A 180 1.03 -22.05 2.95
C SER A 180 -0.11 -22.84 3.60
N CYS A 181 -0.38 -22.61 4.90
CA CYS A 181 -1.36 -23.40 5.65
C CYS A 181 -2.74 -22.74 5.83
N LYS A 182 -2.92 -21.49 5.39
CA LYS A 182 -4.16 -20.67 5.49
C LYS A 182 -4.57 -20.24 6.90
N GLU A 183 -3.86 -20.67 7.92
CA GLU A 183 -4.14 -20.29 9.30
C GLU A 183 -3.66 -18.87 9.65
N ALA A 184 -4.32 -18.26 10.65
CA ALA A 184 -3.98 -16.95 11.18
C ALA A 184 -2.68 -16.97 12.02
N GLU A 185 -2.13 -15.80 12.33
CA GLU A 185 -0.95 -15.68 13.20
C GLU A 185 -1.33 -15.91 14.67
N ASN A 186 -0.42 -16.56 15.38
CA ASN A 186 -0.42 -16.57 16.83
C ASN A 186 0.90 -15.98 17.33
N LYS A 187 0.83 -14.77 17.89
CA LYS A 187 2.02 -13.98 18.28
C LYS A 187 2.77 -14.55 19.48
N ASP A 188 2.12 -15.41 20.27
CA ASP A 188 2.70 -16.01 21.47
C ASP A 188 3.67 -17.15 21.13
N TYR A 189 3.52 -17.76 19.95
CA TYR A 189 4.40 -18.82 19.48
C TYR A 189 5.29 -18.32 18.34
N LYS A 190 6.61 -18.31 18.57
CA LYS A 190 7.61 -17.81 17.60
C LYS A 190 7.47 -18.42 16.19
N GLU A 191 7.10 -19.70 16.12
CA GLU A 191 6.90 -20.43 14.86
C GLU A 191 5.63 -20.02 14.11
N MET A 192 4.65 -19.47 14.81
CA MET A 192 3.37 -18.98 14.28
C MET A 192 3.37 -17.46 14.07
N GLN A 193 4.49 -16.78 14.29
CA GLN A 193 4.67 -15.37 13.92
C GLN A 193 4.76 -15.24 12.40
N PHE A 194 4.19 -14.16 11.86
CA PHE A 194 4.22 -13.91 10.43
C PHE A 194 5.53 -13.31 9.93
N ALA A 195 5.92 -13.81 8.76
CA ALA A 195 6.83 -13.24 7.81
C ALA A 195 6.03 -12.61 6.66
N VAL A 196 6.02 -11.28 6.57
CA VAL A 196 5.14 -10.52 5.68
C VAL A 196 5.95 -9.84 4.59
N CYS A 197 5.51 -10.00 3.35
CA CYS A 197 6.15 -9.39 2.21
C CYS A 197 5.86 -7.89 2.13
N ARG A 198 6.89 -7.07 1.90
CA ARG A 198 6.73 -5.61 1.79
C ARG A 198 6.17 -5.12 0.46
N ARG A 199 6.21 -5.96 -0.57
CA ARG A 199 5.82 -5.59 -1.94
C ARG A 199 4.48 -6.17 -2.39
N CYS A 200 3.93 -7.16 -1.68
CA CYS A 200 2.65 -7.75 -2.03
C CYS A 200 1.96 -8.43 -0.83
N PRO A 201 0.68 -8.84 -0.96
CA PRO A 201 -0.12 -9.44 0.11
C PRO A 201 0.26 -10.89 0.46
N THR A 202 1.55 -11.22 0.47
CA THR A 202 2.04 -12.56 0.80
C THR A 202 2.55 -12.57 2.23
N ALA A 203 2.01 -13.45 3.06
CA ALA A 203 2.50 -13.73 4.40
C ALA A 203 2.71 -15.24 4.59
N TYR A 204 3.67 -15.63 5.43
CA TYR A 204 3.92 -16.99 5.86
C TYR A 204 4.09 -17.01 7.37
N HIS A 205 3.74 -18.10 8.05
CA HIS A 205 4.33 -18.34 9.38
C HIS A 205 5.84 -18.57 9.26
N ARG A 206 6.60 -18.30 10.32
CA ARG A 206 8.04 -18.64 10.37
C ARG A 206 8.29 -20.10 9.96
N LYS A 207 7.56 -21.05 10.55
CA LYS A 207 7.69 -22.49 10.22
C LYS A 207 7.23 -22.86 8.81
N CYS A 208 6.48 -21.99 8.15
CA CYS A 208 5.94 -22.19 6.80
C CYS A 208 6.70 -21.40 5.74
N LEU A 209 7.74 -20.66 6.13
CA LEU A 209 8.53 -19.83 5.23
C LEU A 209 9.31 -20.73 4.26
N PRO A 210 9.18 -20.54 2.94
CA PRO A 210 9.99 -21.29 1.97
C PRO A 210 11.50 -21.09 2.21
N SER A 211 12.28 -22.16 2.02
CA SER A 211 13.74 -22.15 2.21
C SER A 211 14.47 -21.14 1.34
N ASP A 212 13.95 -20.86 0.13
CA ASP A 212 14.53 -19.89 -0.80
C ASP A 212 14.42 -18.43 -0.30
N ILE A 213 13.62 -18.18 0.75
CA ILE A 213 13.53 -16.88 1.41
C ILE A 213 14.46 -16.90 2.62
N SER A 214 15.75 -16.66 2.38
CA SER A 214 16.81 -16.76 3.39
C SER A 214 16.96 -15.51 4.25
N PHE A 215 17.41 -15.71 5.49
CA PHE A 215 17.80 -14.63 6.41
C PHE A 215 19.22 -14.12 6.21
N GLU A 216 20.02 -14.89 5.48
CA GLU A 216 21.43 -14.64 5.21
C GLU A 216 21.69 -14.74 3.70
N GLU A 217 22.72 -14.04 3.25
CA GLU A 217 23.22 -14.18 1.88
C GLU A 217 24.04 -15.46 1.78
N SER A 218 23.90 -16.19 0.68
CA SER A 218 24.69 -17.38 0.43
C SER A 218 25.64 -17.12 -0.72
N GLU A 219 26.93 -16.97 -0.41
CA GLU A 219 27.99 -16.83 -1.41
C GLU A 219 28.08 -18.08 -2.33
N GLU A 220 27.82 -19.26 -1.77
CA GLU A 220 27.88 -20.54 -2.51
C GLU A 220 26.78 -20.70 -3.56
N THR A 221 25.56 -20.26 -3.24
CA THR A 221 24.40 -20.40 -4.15
C THR A 221 24.09 -19.13 -4.93
N GLY A 222 24.74 -18.02 -4.59
CA GLY A 222 24.43 -16.68 -5.12
C GLY A 222 23.04 -16.19 -4.72
N ASN A 223 22.38 -16.83 -3.75
CA ASN A 223 21.03 -16.46 -3.35
C ASN A 223 21.08 -15.22 -2.44
N PRO A 224 20.38 -14.12 -2.84
CA PRO A 224 20.34 -12.92 -2.03
C PRO A 224 19.51 -13.16 -0.78
N ARG A 225 19.86 -12.44 0.30
CA ARG A 225 19.04 -12.34 1.50
C ARG A 225 17.66 -11.79 1.15
N ARG A 226 16.62 -12.40 1.73
CA ARG A 226 15.22 -12.03 1.49
C ARG A 226 14.39 -11.90 2.77
N ALA A 227 14.96 -12.17 3.94
CA ALA A 227 14.30 -12.07 5.23
C ALA A 227 15.12 -11.30 6.27
N TRP A 228 14.42 -10.49 7.07
CA TRP A 228 14.99 -9.73 8.16
C TRP A 228 14.13 -9.88 9.42
N GLU A 229 14.77 -10.28 10.52
CA GLU A 229 14.16 -10.24 11.84
C GLU A 229 14.46 -8.91 12.52
N LYS A 230 13.64 -8.57 13.53
CA LYS A 230 13.90 -7.46 14.46
C LYS A 230 13.83 -6.04 13.87
N ILE A 231 13.47 -5.89 12.59
CA ILE A 231 13.12 -4.58 12.02
C ILE A 231 11.75 -4.12 12.54
N LEU A 232 10.79 -5.05 12.61
CA LEU A 232 9.44 -4.81 13.11
C LEU A 232 9.21 -5.63 14.39
N HIS A 233 8.50 -5.07 15.35
CA HIS A 233 8.24 -5.76 16.61
C HIS A 233 7.37 -7.01 16.37
N LYS A 234 7.93 -8.19 16.68
CA LYS A 234 7.29 -9.51 16.52
C LYS A 234 6.83 -9.85 15.09
N GLN A 235 7.40 -9.23 14.06
CA GLN A 235 7.13 -9.56 12.66
C GLN A 235 8.42 -9.68 11.87
N ILE A 236 8.49 -10.66 10.96
CA ILE A 236 9.61 -10.84 10.04
C ILE A 236 9.28 -10.08 8.74
N LEU A 237 10.20 -9.23 8.30
CA LEU A 237 10.10 -8.56 7.01
C LEU A 237 10.67 -9.50 5.94
N ILE A 238 9.93 -9.71 4.83
CA ILE A 238 10.45 -10.48 3.70
C ILE A 238 10.25 -9.82 2.33
N TYR A 239 11.02 -10.28 1.36
CA TYR A 239 10.73 -10.15 -0.06
C TYR A 239 10.46 -11.53 -0.65
N CYS A 240 9.18 -11.83 -0.94
CA CYS A 240 8.84 -13.12 -1.51
C CYS A 240 9.41 -13.28 -2.93
N MET A 241 9.46 -14.51 -3.42
CA MET A 241 10.05 -14.88 -4.72
C MET A 241 9.39 -14.23 -5.95
N LYS A 242 8.26 -13.51 -5.77
CA LYS A 242 7.63 -12.73 -6.85
C LYS A 242 8.38 -11.42 -7.16
N HIS A 243 9.30 -11.02 -6.29
CA HIS A 243 10.02 -9.76 -6.41
C HIS A 243 11.50 -10.04 -6.56
N GLU A 244 12.05 -9.61 -7.69
CA GLU A 244 13.47 -9.64 -7.97
C GLU A 244 14.21 -8.68 -7.05
N ILE A 245 15.35 -9.12 -6.50
CA ILE A 245 16.23 -8.27 -5.69
C ILE A 245 17.20 -7.60 -6.63
N GLN A 246 17.29 -6.27 -6.56
CA GLN A 246 18.29 -5.53 -7.30
C GLN A 246 19.64 -5.66 -6.58
N PRO A 247 20.70 -6.16 -7.24
CA PRO A 247 22.00 -6.38 -6.60
C PRO A 247 22.52 -5.13 -5.88
N ASP A 248 22.45 -3.97 -6.54
CA ASP A 248 22.96 -2.70 -6.01
C ASP A 248 22.18 -2.17 -4.79
N LEU A 249 20.93 -2.60 -4.62
CA LEU A 249 20.06 -2.10 -3.55
C LEU A 249 19.85 -3.11 -2.42
N GLY A 250 20.16 -4.39 -2.63
CA GLY A 250 19.81 -5.49 -1.70
C GLY A 250 18.30 -5.63 -1.46
N THR A 251 17.46 -4.95 -2.24
CA THR A 251 15.99 -4.91 -2.11
C THR A 251 15.33 -4.93 -3.49
N PRO A 252 14.04 -5.26 -3.60
CA PRO A 252 13.31 -5.03 -4.84
C PRO A 252 13.25 -3.56 -5.19
N MET A 253 13.03 -3.30 -6.47
CA MET A 253 12.78 -1.96 -6.98
C MET A 253 11.84 -1.16 -6.06
N ARG A 254 12.27 0.08 -5.78
CA ARG A 254 11.64 0.99 -4.80
C ARG A 254 10.57 1.89 -5.44
N ASP A 255 10.02 1.47 -6.58
CA ASP A 255 9.05 2.21 -7.39
C ASP A 255 7.58 1.88 -7.08
N HIS A 256 7.33 1.17 -5.97
CA HIS A 256 6.04 0.59 -5.62
C HIS A 256 5.04 1.56 -4.97
N ILE A 257 5.44 2.80 -4.65
CA ILE A 257 4.56 3.81 -4.03
C ILE A 257 4.28 4.95 -5.00
N PHE A 258 2.99 5.21 -5.25
CA PHE A 258 2.50 6.26 -6.13
C PHE A 258 1.68 7.29 -5.34
N PHE A 259 2.03 8.56 -5.49
CA PHE A 259 1.23 9.66 -4.95
C PHE A 259 0.20 10.16 -5.99
N PRO A 260 -0.92 10.76 -5.54
CA PRO A 260 -2.02 11.18 -6.43
C PRO A 260 -1.66 12.24 -7.47
N ASP A 261 -0.55 12.96 -7.28
CA ASP A 261 -0.05 13.98 -8.19
C ASP A 261 0.82 13.39 -9.32
N GLY A 262 0.75 12.08 -9.55
CA GLY A 262 1.54 11.37 -10.56
C GLY A 262 3.03 11.27 -10.23
N ARG A 263 3.48 11.82 -9.09
CA ARG A 263 4.88 11.73 -8.68
C ARG A 263 5.15 10.36 -8.06
N ASN A 264 6.01 9.60 -8.71
CA ASN A 264 6.80 8.56 -8.04
C ASN A 264 8.06 9.23 -7.47
N PRO A 265 8.28 9.21 -6.14
CA PRO A 265 9.46 9.82 -5.52
C PRO A 265 10.78 9.35 -6.14
N VAL A 266 10.84 8.08 -6.58
CA VAL A 266 12.04 7.45 -7.13
C VAL A 266 12.26 7.80 -8.61
N ALA A 267 11.20 7.92 -9.42
CA ALA A 267 11.32 8.33 -10.82
C ALA A 267 11.83 9.78 -10.97
N SER A 268 11.51 10.63 -9.99
CA SER A 268 11.88 12.05 -9.97
C SER A 268 13.39 12.29 -9.73
N LYS A 269 14.10 11.32 -9.13
CA LYS A 269 15.57 11.39 -8.95
C LYS A 269 16.31 10.92 -10.20
N ARG A 270 15.79 9.92 -10.94
CA ARG A 270 16.39 9.45 -12.21
C ARG A 270 16.42 10.53 -13.29
N ALA A 271 15.42 11.41 -13.35
CA ALA A 271 15.41 12.54 -14.30
C ALA A 271 16.43 13.65 -13.99
N ARG A 272 17.10 13.60 -12.83
CA ARG A 272 18.16 14.52 -12.43
C ARG A 272 19.56 13.90 -12.45
N GLY A 273 19.69 12.66 -12.94
CA GLY A 273 20.97 12.06 -13.32
C GLY A 273 21.29 12.41 -14.78
N THR A 274 22.51 12.86 -15.02
CA THR A 274 23.12 13.20 -16.32
C THR A 274 22.90 12.09 -17.37
N PRO A 275 22.71 12.40 -18.67
CA PRO A 275 22.54 11.38 -19.70
C PRO A 275 23.76 10.45 -19.75
N GLN A 276 23.51 9.13 -19.80
CA GLN A 276 24.52 8.15 -20.17
C GLN A 276 25.02 8.49 -21.59
N GLU A 277 26.29 8.87 -21.68
CA GLU A 277 27.08 8.77 -22.91
C GLU A 277 27.01 7.32 -23.37
N HIS A 278 26.40 7.11 -24.53
CA HIS A 278 26.47 5.85 -25.25
C HIS A 278 27.79 5.86 -26.02
N ASP A 279 28.57 4.80 -25.83
CA ASP A 279 29.84 4.56 -26.50
C ASP A 279 29.70 4.73 -28.02
N ILE A 280 30.48 5.68 -28.53
CA ILE A 280 30.80 5.82 -29.94
C ILE A 280 31.81 4.71 -30.26
N LEU A 281 31.40 3.71 -31.05
CA LEU A 281 32.34 2.98 -31.89
C LEU A 281 32.07 3.34 -33.34
N GLU A 282 33.01 4.10 -33.87
CA GLU A 282 33.14 4.49 -35.27
C GLU A 282 33.15 3.25 -36.17
N LYS A 283 32.37 3.33 -37.26
CA LYS A 283 32.76 2.76 -38.55
C LYS A 283 32.14 3.61 -39.64
N ASP A 284 32.95 4.53 -40.16
CA ASP A 284 32.79 5.07 -41.49
C ASP A 284 33.03 3.96 -42.51
N GLU A 285 32.08 3.75 -43.41
CA GLU A 285 32.37 3.56 -44.82
C GLU A 285 31.17 4.07 -45.64
N GLN A 286 31.53 4.65 -46.77
CA GLN A 286 30.89 5.77 -47.46
C GLN A 286 30.17 5.26 -48.72
N LEU A 287 29.34 6.13 -49.32
CA LEU A 287 28.81 6.06 -50.71
C LEU A 287 27.53 5.19 -50.86
N ASP A 288 26.43 5.57 -51.51
CA ASP A 288 26.11 6.68 -52.41
C ASP A 288 24.58 6.93 -52.40
N ARG A 289 24.19 8.20 -52.61
CA ARG A 289 22.84 8.57 -53.08
C ARG A 289 22.98 8.92 -54.57
N PRO A 290 21.93 8.76 -55.38
CA PRO A 290 21.19 9.98 -55.67
C PRO A 290 19.68 9.82 -55.78
N SER A 291 19.04 10.96 -55.50
CA SER A 291 17.61 11.25 -55.65
C SER A 291 17.29 11.69 -57.07
N SER A 292 16.03 11.51 -57.51
CA SER A 292 15.31 12.27 -58.56
C SER A 292 14.15 11.39 -59.09
N SER A 293 12.96 11.83 -59.51
CA SER A 293 12.06 12.97 -59.27
C SER A 293 10.75 12.63 -60.06
N LYS A 294 9.60 13.14 -59.57
CA LYS A 294 8.20 13.31 -60.08
C LYS A 294 7.87 13.17 -61.61
N PRO A 295 6.60 13.20 -62.12
CA PRO A 295 5.27 13.46 -61.51
C PRO A 295 4.02 12.63 -62.00
N SER A 296 2.88 12.84 -61.31
CA SER A 296 1.44 12.85 -61.69
C SER A 296 0.86 12.01 -62.85
N GLN A 297 -0.24 11.28 -62.57
CA GLN A 297 -1.57 11.43 -63.19
C GLN A 297 -2.61 10.44 -62.58
N SER A 298 -3.85 10.89 -62.40
CA SER A 298 -5.06 10.08 -62.16
C SER A 298 -5.90 10.06 -63.44
N PRO A 299 -6.73 9.04 -63.76
CA PRO A 299 -8.06 8.87 -63.12
C PRO A 299 -8.51 7.39 -62.88
N GLN A 300 -9.60 7.22 -62.10
CA GLN A 300 -10.27 5.95 -61.69
C GLN A 300 -11.07 5.26 -62.83
N PRO A 301 -11.92 4.20 -62.64
CA PRO A 301 -12.23 3.35 -61.45
C PRO A 301 -12.35 1.81 -61.73
N ALA A 302 -12.24 0.97 -60.69
CA ALA A 302 -12.97 -0.30 -60.58
C ALA A 302 -12.93 -0.84 -59.13
N GLU A 303 -14.03 -1.48 -58.74
CA GLU A 303 -14.43 -1.95 -57.42
C GLU A 303 -13.57 -3.10 -56.87
N ILE A 304 -13.49 -3.20 -55.53
CA ILE A 304 -13.90 -4.34 -54.68
C ILE A 304 -13.33 -4.11 -53.27
N GLY A 305 -14.13 -4.46 -52.26
CA GLY A 305 -14.17 -3.80 -50.96
C GLY A 305 -13.27 -4.36 -49.87
N HIS A 306 -13.15 -3.59 -48.79
CA HIS A 306 -12.82 -4.10 -47.46
C HIS A 306 -13.45 -3.21 -46.38
N HIS A 307 -13.98 -3.89 -45.36
CA HIS A 307 -14.79 -3.42 -44.26
C HIS A 307 -14.20 -2.23 -43.49
N ARG A 308 -15.00 -1.16 -43.35
CA ARG A 308 -14.89 -0.16 -42.28
C ARG A 308 -15.81 -0.59 -41.13
N VAL A 309 -15.26 -0.70 -39.92
CA VAL A 309 -16.07 -0.62 -38.69
C VAL A 309 -15.63 0.62 -37.93
N LYS A 310 -16.62 1.50 -37.69
CA LYS A 310 -16.55 2.75 -36.94
C LYS A 310 -16.71 2.47 -35.42
N PRO A 311 -16.41 3.47 -34.55
CA PRO A 311 -16.33 3.31 -33.10
C PRO A 311 -17.71 3.03 -32.49
N ILE A 312 -17.77 2.12 -31.53
CA ILE A 312 -18.99 1.86 -30.75
C ILE A 312 -18.92 2.69 -29.47
N ASP A 313 -19.65 3.80 -29.48
CA ASP A 313 -20.28 4.35 -28.27
C ASP A 313 -21.44 3.43 -27.90
N SER A 314 -21.50 2.94 -26.66
CA SER A 314 -22.66 2.20 -26.16
C SER A 314 -22.82 2.37 -24.66
N PHE A 315 -23.47 3.48 -24.29
CA PHE A 315 -24.25 3.57 -23.06
C PHE A 315 -25.47 2.64 -23.19
N ALA A 316 -25.74 1.84 -22.15
CA ALA A 316 -26.90 0.97 -22.11
C ALA A 316 -28.23 1.76 -22.16
N PRO A 317 -29.26 1.28 -22.88
CA PRO A 317 -30.55 1.98 -22.99
C PRO A 317 -31.30 2.11 -21.65
N LYS A 318 -31.89 3.29 -21.41
CA LYS A 318 -32.61 3.67 -20.18
C LYS A 318 -33.90 2.87 -19.86
N HIS A 319 -34.23 1.82 -20.62
CA HIS A 319 -35.43 1.00 -20.38
C HIS A 319 -35.17 -0.23 -19.49
N LEU A 320 -33.92 -0.47 -19.08
CA LEU A 320 -33.57 -1.54 -18.12
C LEU A 320 -33.56 -1.09 -16.65
N PHE A 321 -33.87 0.18 -16.37
CA PHE A 321 -34.13 0.67 -15.02
C PHE A 321 -35.61 0.51 -14.69
N LEU A 322 -35.96 -0.53 -13.94
CA LEU A 322 -37.26 -0.62 -13.27
C LEU A 322 -37.40 0.60 -12.36
N ARG A 323 -38.42 1.44 -12.63
CA ARG A 323 -38.77 2.58 -11.77
C ARG A 323 -39.25 2.05 -10.40
N PRO A 324 -38.92 2.73 -9.29
CA PRO A 324 -39.54 2.45 -8.00
C PRO A 324 -41.04 2.79 -8.05
N GLN A 325 -41.88 1.86 -7.59
CA GLN A 325 -43.31 2.09 -7.39
C GLN A 325 -43.52 3.09 -6.23
N PRO A 326 -44.47 4.04 -6.32
CA PRO A 326 -44.74 4.99 -5.25
C PRO A 326 -45.73 4.43 -4.21
N GLY A 327 -45.32 4.47 -2.93
CA GLY A 327 -46.17 4.68 -1.75
C GLY A 327 -47.07 3.52 -1.26
N SER A 328 -46.92 3.14 0.01
CA SER A 328 -47.94 3.46 1.00
C SER A 328 -47.36 3.38 2.42
N CYS A 329 -47.71 4.40 3.20
CA CYS A 329 -47.48 4.49 4.63
C CYS A 329 -48.58 3.68 5.33
N GLY A 330 -48.23 2.87 6.32
CA GLY A 330 -49.18 2.16 7.17
C GLY A 330 -48.66 2.12 8.60
N TRP A 331 -49.11 3.09 9.39
CA TRP A 331 -49.11 3.01 10.85
C TRP A 331 -50.22 2.04 11.26
N LEU A 332 -49.95 1.10 12.17
CA LEU A 332 -50.90 0.64 13.18
C LEU A 332 -50.14 0.17 14.42
N ASP A 333 -50.64 0.62 15.56
CA ASP A 333 -50.21 0.39 16.93
C ASP A 333 -50.35 -1.09 17.37
N GLU A 334 -49.44 -1.52 18.25
CA GLU A 334 -49.73 -2.17 19.54
C GLU A 334 -48.57 -1.95 20.53
#